data_AF-A0A1Q3RVM6-F1
#
_entry.id   AF-A0A1Q3RVM6-F1
#
_cell.length_a   1.000
_cell.length_b   1.000
_cell.length_c   1.000
_cell.angle_alpha   90.00
_cell.angle_beta   90.00
_cell.angle_gamma   90.00
#
_symmetry.space_group_name_H-M   'P 1'
#
loop_
_entity.id
_entity.type
_entity.pdbx_description
1 polymer ?
#
loop_
_entity_poly.entity_id
_entity_poly.type
_entity_poly.pdbx_seq_one_letter_code
_entity_poly.pdbx_strand_id
1 'polypeptide(L)'
;MFILYKRMLFLLSGCFILLTILGTITHEYGHIAVAKCLGYQNTLHYASMEWSNDFKSDVLKTYDRYRFEIENNLPFKQKNEYVIKIQKINTDELFITLGGVLLTVFIGTAGFVILLFQYYKATNTTSFMKWGLIFLSLFWSREVFNFFKGIINGIFFNKGNYFWGDELKISNHLGCYEGTFSIISGSIGLCIISFLILKIVPLKYRLTFIFSGVLGSISGYIIWMIILGPMILP
;
A
#
# COMPACT_ATOMS: atom_id res chain seq x y z
N MET A 1 27.25 23.03 9.54
CA MET A 1 26.38 23.16 10.73
C MET A 1 24.96 22.83 10.32
N PHE A 2 24.40 21.73 10.83
CA PHE A 2 23.04 21.31 10.51
C PHE A 2 22.05 22.06 11.42
N ILE A 3 21.10 22.78 10.82
CA ILE A 3 20.11 23.57 11.56
C ILE A 3 18.74 22.91 11.39
N LEU A 4 18.08 22.60 12.50
CA LEU A 4 16.71 22.10 12.52
C LEU A 4 15.75 23.30 12.52
N TYR A 5 14.99 23.47 11.45
CA TYR A 5 14.06 24.59 11.33
C TYR A 5 12.72 24.26 11.97
N LYS A 6 12.54 24.62 13.25
CA LYS A 6 11.36 24.27 14.07
C LYS A 6 10.02 24.54 13.36
N ARG A 7 9.83 25.72 12.77
CA ARG A 7 8.58 26.05 12.04
C ARG A 7 8.32 25.08 10.89
N MET A 8 9.36 24.75 10.12
CA MET A 8 9.26 23.85 8.99
C MET A 8 9.09 22.40 9.42
N LEU A 9 9.70 22.00 10.54
CA LEU A 9 9.51 20.70 11.18
C LEU A 9 8.02 20.45 11.49
N PHE A 10 7.36 21.40 12.16
CA PHE A 10 5.93 21.27 12.51
C PHE A 10 5.05 21.20 11.26
N LEU A 11 5.26 22.09 10.29
CA LEU A 11 4.49 22.11 9.05
C LEU A 11 4.62 20.81 8.25
N LEU A 12 5.87 20.36 8.02
CA LEU A 12 6.11 19.13 7.29
C LEU A 12 5.58 17.92 8.05
N SER A 13 5.73 17.87 9.38
CA SER A 13 5.18 16.77 10.19
C SER A 13 3.66 16.69 10.05
N GLY A 14 2.96 17.83 10.07
CA GLY A 14 1.52 17.90 9.79
C GLY A 14 1.17 17.39 8.40
N CYS A 15 1.95 17.77 7.37
CA CYS A 15 1.77 17.23 6.02
C CYS A 15 1.99 15.72 5.95
N PHE A 16 2.98 15.17 6.67
CA PHE A 16 3.23 13.73 6.72
C PHE A 16 2.14 12.95 7.46
N ILE A 17 1.55 13.53 8.52
CA ILE A 17 0.36 12.98 9.19
C ILE A 17 -0.77 12.83 8.17
N LEU A 18 -1.10 13.91 7.46
CA LEU A 18 -2.15 13.91 6.44
C LEU A 18 -1.84 12.95 5.30
N LEU A 19 -0.59 12.94 4.81
CA LEU A 19 -0.16 12.03 3.74
C LEU A 19 -0.29 10.56 4.15
N THR A 20 -0.02 10.22 5.41
CA THR A 20 -0.15 8.85 5.91
C THR A 20 -1.61 8.40 5.85
N ILE A 21 -2.52 9.23 6.35
CA ILE A 21 -3.97 8.96 6.32
C ILE A 21 -4.46 8.85 4.87
N LEU A 22 -4.15 9.85 4.04
CA LEU A 22 -4.56 9.89 2.64
C LEU A 22 -3.97 8.72 1.85
N GLY A 23 -2.72 8.35 2.09
CA GLY A 23 -2.07 7.21 1.44
C GLY A 23 -2.76 5.89 1.78
N THR A 24 -3.15 5.68 3.05
CA THR A 24 -3.92 4.51 3.46
C THR A 24 -5.27 4.47 2.77
N ILE A 25 -6.06 5.54 2.89
CA ILE A 25 -7.39 5.62 2.29
C ILE A 25 -7.34 5.47 0.77
N THR A 26 -6.39 6.13 0.10
CA THR A 26 -6.25 6.05 -1.36
C THR A 26 -5.94 4.63 -1.81
N HIS A 27 -5.07 3.91 -1.09
CA HIS A 27 -4.79 2.51 -1.38
C HIS A 27 -6.04 1.64 -1.27
N GLU A 28 -6.80 1.77 -0.18
CA GLU A 28 -8.03 1.00 -0.01
C GLU A 28 -9.09 1.35 -1.09
N TYR A 29 -9.14 2.60 -1.55
CA TYR A 29 -9.96 2.98 -2.69
C TYR A 29 -9.54 2.27 -3.99
N GLY A 30 -8.26 1.95 -4.16
CA GLY A 30 -7.77 1.15 -5.28
C GLY A 30 -8.36 -0.25 -5.28
N HIS A 31 -8.38 -0.91 -4.12
CA HIS A 31 -9.06 -2.20 -3.95
C HIS A 31 -10.56 -2.08 -4.24
N ILE A 32 -11.21 -1.05 -3.69
CA ILE A 32 -12.65 -0.83 -3.86
C ILE A 32 -13.03 -0.63 -5.33
N ALA A 33 -12.26 0.18 -6.06
CA ALA A 33 -12.52 0.46 -7.46
C ALA A 33 -12.55 -0.83 -8.28
N VAL A 34 -11.52 -1.68 -8.13
CA VAL A 34 -11.44 -2.95 -8.86
C VAL A 34 -12.52 -3.93 -8.41
N ALA A 35 -12.75 -4.06 -7.09
CA ALA A 35 -13.80 -4.94 -6.57
C ALA A 35 -15.20 -4.57 -7.11
N LYS A 36 -15.52 -3.27 -7.20
CA LYS A 36 -16.78 -2.80 -7.80
C LYS A 36 -16.85 -3.11 -9.30
N CYS A 37 -15.76 -2.91 -10.03
CA CYS A 37 -15.70 -3.26 -11.46
C CYS A 37 -15.92 -4.77 -11.71
N LEU A 38 -15.53 -5.62 -10.76
CA LEU A 38 -15.74 -7.06 -10.80
C LEU A 38 -17.11 -7.51 -10.25
N GLY A 39 -17.95 -6.58 -9.80
CA GLY A 39 -19.31 -6.85 -9.32
C GLY A 39 -19.39 -7.34 -7.87
N TYR A 40 -18.38 -7.06 -7.04
CA TYR A 40 -18.44 -7.33 -5.61
C TYR A 40 -19.12 -6.17 -4.84
N GLN A 41 -19.71 -6.52 -3.71
CA GLN A 41 -20.10 -5.58 -2.67
C GLN A 41 -18.95 -5.42 -1.68
N ASN A 42 -18.78 -4.22 -1.17
CA ASN A 42 -17.56 -3.80 -0.49
C ASN A 42 -17.92 -3.11 0.83
N THR A 43 -17.22 -3.46 1.91
CA THR A 43 -17.23 -2.72 3.17
C THR A 43 -15.82 -2.23 3.46
N LEU A 44 -15.67 -0.91 3.58
CA LEU A 44 -14.40 -0.29 3.95
C LEU A 44 -14.30 -0.26 5.46
N HIS A 45 -13.26 -0.89 5.99
CA HIS A 45 -12.83 -0.77 7.36
C HIS A 45 -11.66 0.21 7.46
N TYR A 46 -11.37 0.72 8.64
CA TYR A 46 -10.31 1.73 8.80
C TYR A 46 -8.90 1.25 8.41
N ALA A 47 -8.65 -0.06 8.49
CA ALA A 47 -7.35 -0.69 8.25
C ALA A 47 -7.34 -1.66 7.06
N SER A 48 -8.49 -1.95 6.48
CA SER A 48 -8.65 -2.99 5.47
C SER A 48 -9.97 -2.82 4.73
N MET A 49 -10.19 -3.65 3.71
CA MET A 49 -11.46 -3.72 3.01
C MET A 49 -11.90 -5.18 2.92
N GLU A 50 -13.19 -5.40 3.17
CA GLU A 50 -13.83 -6.69 2.95
C GLU A 50 -14.68 -6.61 1.68
N TRP A 51 -14.72 -7.74 0.95
CA TRP A 51 -15.52 -7.87 -0.26
C TRP A 51 -16.22 -9.21 -0.29
N SER A 52 -17.49 -9.17 -0.69
CA SER A 52 -18.37 -10.31 -0.78
C SER A 52 -19.37 -10.16 -1.93
N ASN A 53 -19.89 -11.29 -2.40
CA ASN A 53 -21.03 -11.37 -3.28
C ASN A 53 -21.69 -12.74 -3.11
N ASP A 54 -22.87 -12.93 -3.72
CA ASP A 54 -23.60 -14.20 -3.68
C ASP A 54 -22.71 -15.35 -4.14
N PHE A 55 -21.90 -15.12 -5.17
CA PHE A 55 -20.95 -16.09 -5.72
C PHE A 55 -19.91 -16.59 -4.70
N LYS A 56 -19.26 -15.68 -3.96
CA LYS A 56 -18.30 -16.03 -2.88
C LYS A 56 -19.01 -16.72 -1.73
N SER A 57 -20.22 -16.29 -1.38
CA SER A 57 -21.02 -16.92 -0.33
C SER A 57 -21.37 -18.38 -0.67
N ASP A 58 -21.67 -18.66 -1.95
CA ASP A 58 -21.99 -20.00 -2.42
C ASP A 58 -20.78 -20.94 -2.40
N VAL A 59 -19.59 -20.40 -2.71
CA VAL A 59 -18.33 -21.15 -2.59
C VAL A 59 -18.03 -21.50 -1.13
N LEU A 60 -18.23 -20.56 -0.19
CA LEU A 60 -18.05 -20.81 1.24
C LEU A 60 -19.02 -21.87 1.75
N LYS A 61 -20.31 -21.79 1.39
CA LYS A 61 -21.29 -22.83 1.74
C LYS A 61 -20.92 -24.20 1.18
N THR A 62 -20.35 -24.24 -0.03
CA THR A 62 -19.89 -25.50 -0.65
C THR A 62 -18.68 -26.05 0.11
N TYR A 63 -17.76 -25.18 0.51
CA TYR A 63 -16.61 -25.55 1.35
C TYR A 63 -17.07 -26.13 2.69
N ASP A 64 -17.97 -25.43 3.41
CA ASP A 64 -18.44 -25.88 4.72
C ASP A 64 -19.16 -27.22 4.65
N ARG A 65 -19.89 -27.49 3.55
CA ARG A 65 -20.60 -28.75 3.33
C ARG A 65 -19.67 -29.94 3.06
N TYR A 66 -18.62 -29.73 2.27
CA TYR A 66 -17.71 -30.79 1.81
C TYR A 66 -16.29 -30.62 2.37
N ARG A 67 -16.19 -30.03 3.56
CA ARG A 67 -14.91 -29.62 4.15
C ARG A 67 -13.95 -30.80 4.28
N PHE A 68 -14.44 -31.92 4.79
CA PHE A 68 -13.63 -33.13 4.97
C PHE A 68 -13.11 -33.63 3.63
N GLU A 69 -13.96 -33.65 2.60
CA GLU A 69 -13.58 -34.13 1.27
C GLU A 69 -12.59 -33.20 0.58
N ILE A 70 -12.74 -31.88 0.73
CA ILE A 70 -11.82 -30.88 0.17
C ILE A 70 -10.45 -30.97 0.87
N GLU A 71 -10.42 -30.98 2.20
CA GLU A 71 -9.18 -31.04 2.98
C GLU A 71 -8.41 -32.35 2.75
N ASN A 72 -9.11 -33.47 2.50
CA ASN A 72 -8.51 -34.78 2.21
C ASN A 72 -8.37 -35.10 0.71
N ASN A 73 -8.60 -34.14 -0.18
CA ASN A 73 -8.55 -34.31 -1.65
C ASN A 73 -9.45 -35.42 -2.22
N LEU A 74 -10.52 -35.78 -1.51
CA LEU A 74 -11.50 -36.78 -1.91
C LEU A 74 -12.44 -36.25 -3.02
N PRO A 75 -13.10 -37.15 -3.77
CA PRO A 75 -14.15 -36.74 -4.70
C PRO A 75 -15.42 -36.32 -3.93
N PHE A 76 -16.05 -35.21 -4.35
CA PHE A 76 -17.34 -34.77 -3.84
C PHE A 76 -18.23 -34.26 -4.98
N LYS A 77 -19.54 -34.21 -4.73
CA LYS A 77 -20.51 -33.71 -5.69
C LYS A 77 -20.24 -32.23 -5.98
N GLN A 78 -20.12 -31.86 -7.26
CA GLN A 78 -19.78 -30.51 -7.73
C GLN A 78 -18.29 -30.09 -7.57
N LYS A 79 -17.35 -31.02 -7.39
CA LYS A 79 -15.91 -30.70 -7.32
C LYS A 79 -15.41 -29.82 -8.47
N ASN A 80 -15.78 -30.13 -9.72
CA ASN A 80 -15.35 -29.34 -10.88
C ASN A 80 -15.90 -27.90 -10.85
N GLU A 81 -17.17 -27.75 -10.48
CA GLU A 81 -17.81 -26.43 -10.34
C GLU A 81 -17.13 -25.62 -9.23
N TYR A 82 -16.86 -26.25 -8.08
CA TYR A 82 -16.14 -25.63 -6.96
C TYR A 82 -14.74 -25.16 -7.37
N VAL A 83 -13.96 -25.99 -8.06
CA VAL A 83 -12.61 -25.64 -8.53
C VAL A 83 -12.63 -24.44 -9.47
N ILE A 84 -13.55 -24.41 -10.45
CA ILE A 84 -13.70 -23.28 -11.37
C ILE A 84 -14.06 -22.00 -10.59
N LYS A 85 -14.96 -22.10 -9.61
CA LYS A 85 -15.36 -20.94 -8.80
C LYS A 85 -14.22 -20.41 -7.94
N ILE A 86 -13.44 -21.29 -7.30
CA ILE A 86 -12.26 -20.91 -6.51
C ILE A 86 -11.20 -20.25 -7.40
N GLN A 87 -10.93 -20.79 -8.59
CA GLN A 87 -9.98 -20.19 -9.52
C GLN A 87 -10.39 -18.76 -9.92
N LYS A 88 -11.69 -18.55 -10.14
CA LYS A 88 -12.23 -17.21 -10.39
C LYS A 88 -12.03 -16.29 -9.17
N ILE A 89 -12.39 -16.72 -7.97
CA ILE A 89 -12.20 -15.93 -6.74
C ILE A 89 -10.72 -15.54 -6.55
N ASN A 90 -9.80 -16.47 -6.74
CA ASN A 90 -8.37 -16.21 -6.61
C ASN A 90 -7.87 -15.20 -7.66
N THR A 91 -8.40 -15.28 -8.88
CA THR A 91 -8.07 -14.34 -9.96
C THR A 91 -8.62 -12.94 -9.65
N ASP A 92 -9.87 -12.87 -9.18
CA ASP A 92 -10.49 -11.60 -8.78
C ASP A 92 -9.76 -10.98 -7.58
N GLU A 93 -9.36 -11.79 -6.59
CA GLU A 93 -8.57 -11.35 -5.43
C GLU A 93 -7.21 -10.78 -5.86
N LEU A 94 -6.52 -11.41 -6.81
CA LEU A 94 -5.29 -10.88 -7.38
C LEU A 94 -5.52 -9.50 -8.01
N PHE A 95 -6.55 -9.34 -8.83
CA PHE A 95 -6.86 -8.05 -9.45
C PHE A 95 -7.23 -6.98 -8.43
N ILE A 96 -8.04 -7.33 -7.43
CA ILE A 96 -8.40 -6.43 -6.33
C ILE A 96 -7.14 -5.98 -5.60
N THR A 97 -6.27 -6.92 -5.24
CA THR A 97 -5.00 -6.67 -4.53
C THR A 97 -4.09 -5.74 -5.34
N LEU A 98 -3.94 -6.01 -6.64
CA LEU A 98 -3.21 -5.14 -7.56
C LEU A 98 -3.79 -3.73 -7.64
N GLY A 99 -5.12 -3.58 -7.53
CA GLY A 99 -5.79 -2.28 -7.55
C GLY A 99 -5.25 -1.29 -6.53
N GLY A 100 -5.02 -1.73 -5.28
CA GLY A 100 -4.47 -0.88 -4.22
C GLY A 100 -3.01 -0.48 -4.49
N VAL A 101 -2.16 -1.47 -4.77
CA VAL A 101 -0.73 -1.28 -5.05
C VAL A 101 -0.53 -0.39 -6.28
N LEU A 102 -1.19 -0.71 -7.39
CA LEU A 102 -1.05 0.04 -8.64
C LEU A 102 -1.54 1.48 -8.52
N LEU A 103 -2.60 1.75 -7.75
CA LEU A 103 -3.09 3.12 -7.58
C LEU A 103 -2.07 4.00 -6.85
N THR A 104 -1.48 3.52 -5.76
CA THR A 104 -0.47 4.30 -5.02
C THR A 104 0.82 4.45 -5.82
N VAL A 105 1.28 3.39 -6.50
CA VAL A 105 2.40 3.42 -7.43
C VAL A 105 2.16 4.41 -8.57
N PHE A 106 0.94 4.44 -9.13
CA PHE A 106 0.57 5.36 -10.20
C PHE A 106 0.65 6.81 -9.74
N ILE A 107 0.03 7.15 -8.61
CA ILE A 107 0.04 8.51 -8.04
C ILE A 107 1.49 8.95 -7.74
N GLY A 108 2.27 8.06 -7.10
CA GLY A 108 3.67 8.30 -6.79
C GLY A 108 4.52 8.54 -8.03
N THR A 109 4.33 7.71 -9.05
CA THR A 109 5.07 7.81 -10.32
C THR A 109 4.67 9.06 -11.09
N ALA A 110 3.38 9.40 -11.16
CA ALA A 110 2.91 10.61 -11.82
C ALA A 110 3.51 11.87 -11.17
N GLY A 111 3.48 11.95 -9.83
CA GLY A 111 4.13 13.03 -9.08
C GLY A 111 5.62 13.13 -9.39
N PHE A 112 6.32 11.98 -9.41
CA PHE A 112 7.76 11.92 -9.64
C PHE A 112 8.14 12.31 -11.07
N VAL A 113 7.44 11.81 -12.08
CA VAL A 113 7.71 12.10 -13.50
C VAL A 113 7.49 13.58 -13.81
N ILE A 114 6.39 14.17 -13.32
CA ILE A 114 6.13 15.60 -13.48
C ILE A 114 7.25 16.42 -12.83
N LEU A 115 7.70 16.00 -11.64
CA LEU A 115 8.78 16.66 -10.92
C LEU A 115 10.13 16.55 -11.64
N LEU A 116 10.46 15.38 -12.19
CA LEU A 116 11.67 15.20 -13.02
C LEU A 116 11.65 16.10 -14.24
N PHE A 117 10.52 16.17 -14.93
CA PHE A 117 10.37 17.03 -16.10
C PHE A 117 10.63 18.50 -15.76
N GLN A 118 10.12 18.97 -14.62
CA GLN A 118 10.36 20.34 -14.14
C GLN A 118 11.81 20.58 -13.73
N TYR A 119 12.43 19.57 -13.09
CA TYR A 119 13.83 19.63 -12.68
C TYR A 119 14.77 19.77 -13.88
N TYR A 120 14.56 18.98 -14.94
CA TYR A 120 15.41 19.02 -16.14
C TYR A 120 15.14 20.20 -17.06
N LYS A 121 13.89 20.67 -17.17
CA LYS A 121 13.54 21.82 -18.01
C LYS A 121 13.76 23.18 -17.34
N ALA A 122 14.31 23.22 -16.13
CA ALA A 122 14.51 24.43 -15.33
C ALA A 122 13.26 25.34 -15.28
N THR A 123 12.07 24.74 -15.23
CA THR A 123 10.83 25.51 -15.26
C THR A 123 10.57 26.18 -13.90
N ASN A 124 10.06 27.41 -13.95
CA ASN A 124 9.72 28.20 -12.78
C ASN A 124 8.36 27.79 -12.20
N THR A 125 8.22 26.54 -11.75
CA THR A 125 7.09 26.18 -10.88
C THR A 125 7.23 26.85 -9.53
N THR A 126 6.10 27.29 -8.98
CA THR A 126 6.03 27.90 -7.65
C THR A 126 6.53 26.92 -6.59
N SER A 127 7.09 27.46 -5.50
CA SER A 127 7.60 26.61 -4.41
C SER A 127 6.51 25.70 -3.83
N PHE A 128 5.25 26.13 -3.80
CA PHE A 128 4.14 25.35 -3.28
C PHE A 128 3.84 24.12 -4.16
N MET A 129 3.73 24.30 -5.49
CA MET A 129 3.50 23.19 -6.42
C MET A 129 4.62 22.15 -6.37
N LYS A 130 5.88 22.60 -6.24
CA LYS A 130 7.03 21.70 -6.10
C LYS A 130 6.91 20.83 -4.84
N TRP A 131 6.52 21.41 -3.69
CA TRP A 131 6.26 20.62 -2.48
C TRP A 131 5.10 19.64 -2.65
N GLY A 132 4.00 20.06 -3.28
CA GLY A 132 2.88 19.17 -3.60
C GLY A 132 3.32 17.95 -4.41
N LEU A 133 4.14 18.15 -5.45
CA LEU A 133 4.69 17.06 -6.27
C LEU A 133 5.67 16.16 -5.50
N ILE A 134 6.47 16.73 -4.58
CA ILE A 134 7.31 15.92 -3.66
C ILE A 134 6.40 15.01 -2.83
N PHE A 135 5.35 15.55 -2.20
CA PHE A 135 4.43 14.75 -1.39
C PHE A 135 3.63 13.72 -2.19
N LEU A 136 3.22 14.03 -3.42
CA LEU A 136 2.62 13.03 -4.32
C LEU A 136 3.60 11.90 -4.63
N SER A 137 4.86 12.23 -4.92
CA SER A 137 5.90 11.24 -5.18
C SER A 137 6.16 10.33 -3.98
N LEU A 138 5.93 10.81 -2.76
CA LEU A 138 6.05 10.04 -1.53
C LEU A 138 4.97 8.96 -1.35
N PHE A 139 3.99 8.81 -2.25
CA PHE A 139 3.09 7.64 -2.24
C PHE A 139 3.87 6.31 -2.38
N TRP A 140 5.05 6.34 -3.03
CA TRP A 140 6.00 5.23 -3.03
C TRP A 140 6.50 4.81 -1.63
N SER A 141 6.32 5.63 -0.60
CA SER A 141 6.72 5.28 0.77
C SER A 141 5.94 4.10 1.35
N ARG A 142 4.76 3.78 0.82
CA ARG A 142 3.99 2.59 1.25
C ARG A 142 4.71 1.29 0.89
N GLU A 143 5.19 1.17 -0.35
CA GLU A 143 5.95 0.00 -0.82
C GLU A 143 7.24 -0.19 0.01
N VAL A 144 7.93 0.92 0.29
CA VAL A 144 9.11 0.92 1.15
C VAL A 144 8.76 0.52 2.57
N PHE A 145 7.66 1.04 3.12
CA PHE A 145 7.18 0.68 4.45
C PHE A 145 6.82 -0.80 4.54
N ASN A 146 6.08 -1.35 3.58
CA ASN A 146 5.70 -2.77 3.55
C ASN A 146 6.94 -3.67 3.48
N PHE A 147 7.91 -3.32 2.64
CA PHE A 147 9.19 -4.02 2.54
C PHE A 147 9.93 -4.08 3.89
N PHE A 148 10.11 -2.94 4.56
CA PHE A 148 10.79 -2.93 5.87
C PHE A 148 9.96 -3.58 6.98
N LYS A 149 8.63 -3.41 6.97
CA LYS A 149 7.74 -4.04 7.94
C LYS A 149 7.83 -5.56 7.86
N GLY A 150 7.90 -6.13 6.66
CA GLY A 150 8.14 -7.56 6.46
C GLY A 150 9.45 -8.02 7.10
N ILE A 151 10.55 -7.32 6.82
CA ILE A 151 11.88 -7.64 7.38
C ILE A 151 11.87 -7.55 8.91
N ILE A 152 11.34 -6.46 9.46
CA ILE A 152 11.22 -6.26 10.91
C ILE A 152 10.40 -7.40 11.52
N ASN A 153 9.28 -7.77 10.89
CA ASN A 153 8.46 -8.88 11.37
C ASN A 153 9.20 -10.22 11.36
N GLY A 154 9.94 -10.52 10.30
CA GLY A 154 10.75 -11.73 10.19
C GLY A 154 11.83 -11.82 11.26
N ILE A 155 12.54 -10.72 11.52
CA ILE A 155 13.66 -10.68 12.48
C ILE A 155 13.17 -10.69 13.93
N PHE A 156 12.22 -9.81 14.29
CA PHE A 156 11.86 -9.59 15.69
C PHE A 156 10.76 -10.52 16.21
N PHE A 157 9.85 -10.98 15.35
CA PHE A 157 8.74 -11.84 15.76
C PHE A 157 8.93 -13.31 15.38
N ASN A 158 10.10 -13.66 14.83
CA ASN A 158 10.59 -15.03 14.61
C ASN A 158 9.59 -15.95 13.88
N LYS A 159 8.83 -15.39 12.93
CA LYS A 159 7.82 -16.14 12.15
C LYS A 159 8.39 -16.78 10.88
N GLY A 160 9.68 -16.58 10.57
CA GLY A 160 10.30 -17.04 9.32
C GLY A 160 9.78 -16.35 8.05
N ASN A 161 8.75 -15.50 8.16
CA ASN A 161 8.16 -14.77 7.06
C ASN A 161 8.72 -13.34 7.02
N TYR A 162 9.56 -13.06 6.03
CA TYR A 162 10.25 -11.78 5.84
C TYR A 162 9.50 -10.81 4.94
N PHE A 163 8.34 -11.23 4.42
CA PHE A 163 7.53 -10.45 3.50
C PHE A 163 6.13 -10.26 4.09
N TRP A 164 5.47 -9.19 3.68
CA TRP A 164 4.18 -8.79 4.25
C TRP A 164 3.37 -8.01 3.21
N GLY A 165 2.08 -7.87 3.48
CA GLY A 165 1.22 -6.94 2.76
C GLY A 165 0.66 -7.52 1.47
N ASP A 166 0.29 -6.62 0.57
CA ASP A 166 -0.37 -6.98 -0.69
C ASP A 166 0.64 -7.51 -1.70
N GLU A 167 1.91 -7.11 -1.59
CA GLU A 167 3.02 -7.57 -2.39
C GLU A 167 3.33 -9.07 -2.15
N LEU A 168 3.19 -9.54 -0.91
CA LEU A 168 3.28 -10.97 -0.59
C LEU A 168 2.09 -11.74 -1.20
N LYS A 169 0.86 -11.20 -1.08
CA LYS A 169 -0.34 -11.84 -1.67
C LYS A 169 -0.21 -11.96 -3.18
N ILE A 170 0.24 -10.88 -3.85
CA ILE A 170 0.49 -10.89 -5.30
C ILE A 170 1.52 -11.96 -5.66
N SER A 171 2.61 -12.05 -4.90
CA SER A 171 3.65 -13.07 -5.14
C SER A 171 3.10 -14.49 -5.04
N ASN A 172 2.29 -14.75 -4.01
CA ASN A 172 1.66 -16.06 -3.78
C ASN A 172 0.65 -16.42 -4.87
N HIS A 173 -0.17 -15.46 -5.32
CA HIS A 173 -1.12 -15.69 -6.41
C HIS A 173 -0.43 -16.00 -7.75
N LEU A 174 0.73 -15.39 -8.00
CA LEU A 174 1.52 -15.61 -9.22
C LEU A 174 2.45 -16.82 -9.12
N GLY A 175 2.50 -17.50 -7.96
CA GLY A 175 3.39 -18.64 -7.72
C GLY A 175 4.87 -18.29 -7.81
N CYS A 176 5.25 -17.03 -7.61
CA CYS A 176 6.64 -16.60 -7.59
C CYS A 176 7.18 -16.54 -6.16
N TYR A 177 8.48 -16.31 -6.01
CA TYR A 177 9.10 -16.17 -4.69
C TYR A 177 8.42 -15.06 -3.89
N GLU A 178 8.12 -15.32 -2.62
CA GLU A 178 7.37 -14.44 -1.71
C GLU A 178 7.87 -12.98 -1.69
N GLY A 179 9.18 -12.79 -1.89
CA GLY A 179 9.81 -11.47 -1.90
C GLY A 179 9.85 -10.76 -3.24
N THR A 180 9.39 -11.37 -4.33
CA THR A 180 9.59 -10.85 -5.69
C THR A 180 9.04 -9.43 -5.81
N PHE A 181 7.76 -9.24 -5.49
CA PHE A 181 7.14 -7.92 -5.62
C PHE A 181 7.60 -6.96 -4.52
N SER A 182 7.74 -7.40 -3.28
CA SER A 182 8.19 -6.55 -2.17
C SER A 182 9.61 -6.00 -2.38
N ILE A 183 10.54 -6.82 -2.89
CA ILE A 183 11.92 -6.39 -3.16
C ILE A 183 11.93 -5.41 -4.34
N ILE A 184 11.20 -5.71 -5.41
CA ILE A 184 11.18 -4.86 -6.61
C ILE A 184 10.54 -3.50 -6.29
N SER A 185 9.31 -3.48 -5.75
CA SER A 185 8.60 -2.23 -5.48
C SER A 185 9.28 -1.44 -4.35
N GLY A 186 9.74 -2.10 -3.30
CA GLY A 186 10.51 -1.50 -2.21
C GLY A 186 11.82 -0.87 -2.70
N SER A 187 12.56 -1.53 -3.59
CA SER A 187 13.81 -0.99 -4.15
C SER A 187 13.56 0.21 -5.05
N ILE A 188 12.54 0.16 -5.92
CA ILE A 188 12.17 1.29 -6.77
C ILE A 188 11.74 2.49 -5.91
N GLY A 189 10.89 2.26 -4.91
CA GLY A 189 10.45 3.29 -3.98
C GLY A 189 11.62 3.92 -3.21
N LEU A 190 12.57 3.10 -2.74
CA LEU A 190 13.79 3.57 -2.06
C LEU A 190 14.64 4.46 -2.98
N CYS A 191 14.83 4.06 -4.23
CA CYS A 191 15.56 4.85 -5.22
C CYS A 191 14.87 6.21 -5.46
N ILE A 192 13.55 6.21 -5.64
CA ILE A 192 12.76 7.44 -5.87
C ILE A 192 12.86 8.36 -4.65
N ILE A 193 12.60 7.86 -3.44
CA ILE A 193 12.63 8.67 -2.22
C ILE A 193 14.04 9.21 -1.95
N SER A 194 15.06 8.39 -2.15
CA SER A 194 16.46 8.81 -2.01
C SER A 194 16.80 9.92 -3.00
N PHE A 195 16.37 9.80 -4.25
CA PHE A 195 16.54 10.85 -5.26
C PHE A 195 15.83 12.14 -4.85
N LEU A 196 14.59 12.07 -4.38
CA LEU A 196 13.85 13.25 -3.92
C LEU A 196 14.60 13.98 -2.80
N ILE A 197 15.05 13.25 -1.77
CA ILE A 197 15.76 13.83 -0.63
C ILE A 197 17.12 14.42 -1.06
N LEU A 198 17.88 13.69 -1.88
CA LEU A 198 19.27 14.04 -2.19
C LEU A 198 19.43 15.02 -3.36
N LYS A 199 18.47 15.09 -4.28
CA LYS A 199 18.55 15.95 -5.48
C LYS A 199 17.53 17.07 -5.49
N ILE A 200 16.33 16.83 -4.98
CA ILE A 200 15.21 17.78 -5.11
C ILE A 200 15.04 18.64 -3.86
N VAL A 201 15.06 18.02 -2.67
CA VAL A 201 14.91 18.75 -1.42
C VAL A 201 16.16 19.62 -1.16
N PRO A 202 15.99 20.93 -0.90
CA PRO A 202 17.12 21.83 -0.64
C PRO A 202 17.97 21.35 0.54
N LEU A 203 19.30 21.43 0.41
CA LEU A 203 20.27 20.89 1.39
C LEU A 203 19.97 21.35 2.84
N LYS A 204 19.60 22.63 3.01
CA LYS A 204 19.23 23.22 4.30
C LYS A 204 18.03 22.56 4.99
N TYR A 205 17.13 21.90 4.25
CA TYR A 205 15.89 21.33 4.78
C TYR A 205 15.89 19.81 4.85
N ARG A 206 16.89 19.10 4.30
CA ARG A 206 16.88 17.64 4.19
C ARG A 206 16.70 16.93 5.53
N LEU A 207 17.48 17.32 6.55
CA LEU A 207 17.32 16.72 7.89
C LEU A 207 15.96 17.06 8.49
N THR A 208 15.51 18.31 8.36
CA THR A 208 14.18 18.71 8.85
C THR A 208 13.09 17.87 8.18
N PHE A 209 13.21 17.62 6.87
CA PHE A 209 12.28 16.79 6.10
C PHE A 209 12.30 15.32 6.56
N ILE A 210 13.48 14.73 6.76
CA ILE A 210 13.61 13.34 7.26
C ILE A 210 12.99 13.21 8.66
N PHE A 211 13.35 14.10 9.59
CA PHE A 211 12.79 14.07 10.95
C PHE A 211 11.28 14.30 10.96
N SER A 212 10.79 15.21 10.10
CA SER A 212 9.35 15.43 9.94
C SER A 212 8.64 14.20 9.37
N GLY A 213 9.30 13.49 8.45
CA GLY A 213 8.79 12.23 7.89
C GLY A 213 8.61 11.18 8.96
N VAL A 214 9.64 10.93 9.77
CA VAL A 214 9.58 9.96 10.86
C VAL A 214 8.52 10.35 11.89
N LEU A 215 8.58 11.57 12.43
CA LEU A 215 7.65 12.03 13.46
C LEU A 215 6.21 12.08 12.94
N GLY A 216 6.02 12.64 11.75
CA GLY A 216 4.71 12.81 11.14
C GLY A 216 4.08 11.49 10.71
N SER A 217 4.83 10.57 10.11
CA SER A 217 4.30 9.26 9.70
C SER A 217 3.98 8.37 10.90
N ILE A 218 4.81 8.34 11.95
CA ILE A 218 4.50 7.58 13.17
C ILE A 218 3.26 8.16 13.85
N SER A 219 3.22 9.49 14.01
CA SER A 219 2.06 10.16 14.62
C SER A 219 0.80 9.95 13.78
N GLY A 220 0.90 10.05 12.46
CA GLY A 220 -0.22 9.83 11.54
C GLY A 220 -0.73 8.41 11.57
N TYR A 221 0.17 7.42 11.62
CA TYR A 221 -0.19 6.03 11.80
C TYR A 221 -0.96 5.79 13.11
N ILE A 222 -0.46 6.33 14.23
CA ILE A 222 -1.12 6.23 15.54
C ILE A 222 -2.49 6.91 15.50
N ILE A 223 -2.54 8.15 15.02
CA ILE A 223 -3.79 8.93 14.92
C ILE A 223 -4.81 8.19 14.06
N TRP A 224 -4.41 7.63 12.93
CA TRP A 224 -5.33 6.91 12.06
C TRP A 224 -5.74 5.56 12.66
N MET A 225 -4.79 4.70 12.99
CA MET A 225 -5.08 3.30 13.31
C MET A 225 -5.69 3.13 14.70
N ILE A 226 -5.41 4.03 15.64
CA ILE A 226 -5.86 3.90 17.04
C ILE A 226 -7.03 4.84 17.35
N ILE A 227 -7.07 6.03 16.75
CA ILE A 227 -8.00 7.09 17.17
C ILE A 227 -9.08 7.34 16.11
N LEU A 228 -8.71 7.94 14.97
CA LEU A 228 -9.66 8.43 13.98
C LEU A 228 -10.28 7.33 13.14
N GLY A 229 -9.46 6.37 12.70
CA GLY A 229 -9.91 5.27 11.86
C GLY A 229 -11.06 4.50 12.50
N PRO A 230 -10.88 3.91 13.69
CA PRO A 230 -11.94 3.19 14.39
C PRO A 230 -13.15 4.04 14.77
N MET A 231 -13.01 5.37 14.82
CA MET A 231 -14.11 6.29 15.13
C MET A 231 -14.96 6.62 13.90
N ILE A 232 -14.36 6.66 12.71
CA ILE A 232 -15.01 7.09 11.46
C ILE A 232 -15.49 5.89 10.64
N LEU A 233 -14.71 4.82 10.62
CA LEU A 233 -14.96 3.62 9.83
C LEU A 233 -15.07 2.40 10.76
N PRO A 234 -15.94 1.43 10.40
CA PRO A 234 -16.12 0.21 11.18
C PRO A 234 -14.86 -0.66 11.23
#